data_AF-A0AAW6C7Q2-F1
#
_entry.id   AF-A0AAW6C7Q2-F1
#
_cell.length_a   1.000
_cell.length_b   1.000
_cell.length_c   1.000
_cell.angle_alpha   90.00
_cell.angle_beta   90.00
_cell.angle_gamma   90.00
#
_symmetry.space_group_name_H-M   'P 1'
#
loop_
_entity.id
_entity.type
_entity.pdbx_description
1 polymer ?
#
loop_
_entity_poly.entity_id
_entity_poly.type
_entity_poly.pdbx_seq_one_letter_code
_entity_poly.pdbx_strand_id
1 'polypeptide(L)'
;MRRNNTVSPLLWAALTLPVLYLAALLASGYEEGMTVFDLMGHFSGLLERPFAIRWTPHTPKFMLGALLIYGFSVVLYCSTRENRRPGEEHGSAKWGSPKLLDRKYRDKAPFQNTILTQNVRMGLNGKVHRRNLLQIVIGGSGAGKTRFFCKPNLMQANCSFLVTDPKGETMRAVAPLLIEKGYVIKVFDLIDTDRSDAFNPFPYLKDDKDAMKLVNNLIKNTTPKNSTNNDPFWEKSEIALDTALILYLLHEAPPEEQNLEMVMYMIENGGAREDDDDFQSPLDMLFEALEEEEPDHVAVREYKIFKQAAGVVCSKRLLNQAVGKSLRTHNPKSKKGAQVMRKNEKITALYERLSRDDFGKDDDQQRESNSISNQKAMLEEFAARQGFTNIVHFTDDGISGTCFDRPGFLAMMKEVEAGNVEYLCI
;
A
#
# COMPACT_ATOMS: atom_id res chain seq x y z
N MET A 1 -32.66 -18.07 -14.13
CA MET A 1 -32.17 -18.74 -15.35
C MET A 1 -32.89 -18.15 -16.57
N ARG A 2 -32.55 -16.93 -17.01
CA ARG A 2 -33.12 -16.36 -18.24
C ARG A 2 -32.26 -16.87 -19.41
N ARG A 3 -32.85 -17.75 -20.23
CA ARG A 3 -32.25 -18.20 -21.50
C ARG A 3 -31.82 -16.95 -22.28
N ASN A 4 -30.58 -16.95 -22.78
CA ASN A 4 -30.22 -16.01 -23.84
C ASN A 4 -31.29 -16.16 -24.93
N ASN A 5 -31.96 -15.07 -25.30
CA ASN A 5 -32.91 -15.01 -26.40
C ASN A 5 -32.16 -15.12 -27.75
N THR A 6 -31.53 -16.27 -27.97
CA THR A 6 -31.21 -16.76 -29.30
C THR A 6 -32.53 -17.16 -29.91
N VAL A 7 -33.07 -16.32 -30.79
CA VAL A 7 -34.14 -16.74 -31.68
C VAL A 7 -33.64 -17.99 -32.38
N SER A 8 -34.33 -19.12 -32.19
CA SER A 8 -33.88 -20.41 -32.71
C SER A 8 -33.69 -20.32 -34.23
N PRO A 9 -32.61 -20.89 -34.80
CA PRO A 9 -32.45 -21.01 -36.24
C PRO A 9 -33.68 -21.62 -36.94
N LEU A 10 -34.41 -22.48 -36.22
CA LEU A 10 -35.66 -23.09 -36.67
C LEU A 10 -36.79 -22.08 -36.89
N LEU A 11 -36.83 -20.97 -36.14
CA LEU A 11 -37.84 -19.93 -36.34
C LEU A 11 -37.58 -19.15 -37.63
N TRP A 12 -36.33 -18.81 -37.91
CA TRP A 12 -35.94 -18.17 -39.17
C TRP A 12 -36.19 -19.09 -40.37
N ALA A 13 -35.93 -20.40 -40.22
CA ALA A 13 -36.29 -21.38 -41.24
C ALA A 13 -37.81 -21.51 -41.43
N ALA A 14 -38.61 -21.49 -40.36
CA ALA A 14 -40.07 -21.57 -40.47
C ALA A 14 -40.66 -20.35 -41.22
N LEU A 15 -40.08 -19.16 -41.03
CA LEU A 15 -40.49 -17.93 -41.68
C LEU A 15 -40.16 -17.87 -43.18
N THR A 16 -39.37 -18.80 -43.73
CA THR A 16 -39.18 -18.89 -45.19
C THR A 16 -40.45 -19.36 -45.91
N LEU A 17 -41.28 -20.17 -45.24
CA LEU A 17 -42.54 -20.68 -45.82
C LEU A 17 -43.53 -19.56 -46.17
N PRO A 18 -43.88 -18.61 -45.26
CA PRO A 18 -44.73 -17.49 -45.60
C PRO A 18 -44.09 -16.53 -46.61
N VAL A 19 -42.77 -16.34 -46.58
CA VAL A 19 -42.04 -15.51 -47.57
C VAL A 19 -42.19 -16.09 -48.98
N LEU A 20 -42.00 -17.42 -49.11
CA LEU A 20 -42.16 -18.11 -50.38
C LEU A 20 -43.61 -18.12 -50.87
N TYR A 21 -44.56 -18.28 -49.96
CA TYR A 21 -45.99 -18.18 -50.26
C TYR A 21 -46.37 -16.79 -50.79
N LEU A 22 -45.94 -15.71 -50.12
CA LEU A 22 -46.20 -14.34 -50.56
C LEU A 22 -45.55 -14.04 -51.91
N ALA A 23 -44.34 -14.57 -52.14
CA ALA A 23 -43.65 -14.44 -53.42
C ALA A 23 -44.40 -15.16 -54.56
N ALA A 24 -44.95 -16.35 -54.29
CA ALA A 24 -45.77 -17.09 -55.26
C ALA A 24 -47.11 -16.39 -55.52
N LEU A 25 -47.74 -15.81 -54.49
CA LEU A 25 -48.96 -15.03 -54.63
C LEU A 25 -48.73 -13.78 -55.49
N LEU A 26 -47.66 -13.02 -55.23
CA LEU A 26 -47.27 -11.85 -56.04
C LEU A 26 -46.98 -12.24 -57.49
N ALA A 27 -46.28 -13.36 -57.72
CA ALA A 27 -45.97 -13.84 -59.07
C ALA A 27 -47.21 -14.27 -59.87
N SER A 28 -48.31 -14.60 -59.18
CA SER A 28 -49.57 -15.02 -59.82
C SER A 28 -50.39 -13.86 -60.39
N GLY A 29 -50.16 -12.63 -59.90
CA GLY A 29 -50.79 -11.41 -60.39
C GLY A 29 -49.87 -10.51 -61.22
N TYR A 30 -48.67 -11.00 -61.58
CA TYR A 30 -47.71 -10.29 -62.42
C TYR A 30 -47.93 -10.61 -63.90
N GLU A 31 -48.03 -9.57 -64.72
CA GLU A 31 -48.09 -9.66 -66.18
C GLU A 31 -46.95 -8.84 -66.81
N GLU A 32 -46.50 -9.23 -68.01
CA GLU A 32 -45.41 -8.54 -68.70
C GLU A 32 -45.78 -7.10 -69.04
N GLY A 33 -44.95 -6.15 -68.60
CA GLY A 33 -45.19 -4.70 -68.76
C GLY A 33 -45.72 -4.00 -67.52
N MET A 34 -46.11 -4.74 -66.47
CA MET A 34 -46.50 -4.14 -65.18
C MET A 34 -45.30 -3.53 -64.45
N THR A 35 -45.49 -2.33 -63.89
CA THR A 35 -44.53 -1.74 -62.96
C THR A 35 -44.70 -2.33 -61.55
N VAL A 36 -43.72 -2.09 -60.67
CA VAL A 36 -43.81 -2.50 -59.27
C VAL A 36 -45.02 -1.84 -58.57
N PHE A 37 -45.39 -0.62 -58.95
CA PHE A 37 -46.53 0.08 -58.36
C PHE A 37 -47.86 -0.54 -58.77
N ASP A 38 -47.99 -0.96 -60.03
CA ASP A 38 -49.19 -1.65 -60.53
C ASP A 38 -49.37 -3.01 -59.82
N LEU A 39 -48.28 -3.76 -59.67
CA LEU A 39 -48.28 -5.04 -58.96
C LEU A 39 -48.66 -4.88 -57.48
N MET A 40 -48.16 -3.83 -56.82
CA MET A 40 -48.51 -3.52 -55.43
C MET A 40 -49.96 -3.05 -55.29
N GLY A 41 -50.51 -2.36 -56.30
CA GLY A 41 -51.93 -2.00 -56.36
C GLY A 41 -52.85 -3.22 -56.45
N HIS A 42 -52.44 -4.26 -57.17
CA HIS A 42 -53.18 -5.52 -57.29
C HIS A 42 -52.99 -6.47 -56.08
N PHE A 43 -51.96 -6.26 -55.27
CA PHE A 43 -51.63 -7.13 -54.15
C PHE A 43 -52.77 -7.28 -53.13
N SER A 44 -53.52 -6.20 -52.85
CA SER A 44 -54.67 -6.27 -51.93
C SER A 44 -55.76 -7.20 -52.45
N GLY A 45 -56.05 -7.18 -53.75
CA GLY A 45 -57.04 -8.08 -54.37
C GLY A 45 -56.56 -9.53 -54.43
N LEU A 46 -55.24 -9.77 -54.54
CA LEU A 46 -54.66 -11.10 -54.46
C LEU A 46 -54.78 -11.70 -53.05
N LEU A 47 -54.66 -10.87 -52.01
CA LEU A 47 -54.81 -11.29 -50.61
C LEU A 47 -56.25 -11.69 -50.25
N GLU A 48 -57.27 -11.12 -50.91
CA GLU A 48 -58.66 -11.54 -50.75
C GLU A 48 -58.94 -12.96 -51.27
N ARG A 49 -58.03 -13.50 -52.11
CA ARG A 49 -58.10 -14.85 -52.66
C ARG A 49 -56.81 -15.63 -52.39
N PRO A 50 -56.50 -15.92 -51.11
CA PRO A 50 -55.21 -16.44 -50.68
C PRO A 50 -54.84 -17.79 -51.31
N PHE A 51 -55.82 -18.63 -51.64
CA PHE A 51 -55.60 -19.96 -52.21
C PHE A 51 -55.63 -20.01 -53.74
N ALA A 52 -55.85 -18.88 -54.43
CA ALA A 52 -55.93 -18.82 -55.89
C ALA A 52 -54.55 -18.63 -56.57
N ILE A 53 -53.51 -19.28 -56.05
CA ILE A 53 -52.14 -19.14 -56.57
C ILE A 53 -52.03 -19.86 -57.92
N ARG A 54 -51.69 -19.09 -58.96
CA ARG A 54 -51.38 -19.61 -60.29
C ARG A 54 -49.87 -19.66 -60.49
N TRP A 55 -49.37 -20.83 -60.89
CA TRP A 55 -47.95 -20.99 -61.20
C TRP A 55 -47.64 -20.35 -62.55
N THR A 56 -46.77 -19.34 -62.54
CA THR A 56 -46.34 -18.60 -63.75
C THR A 56 -44.85 -18.83 -64.02
N PRO A 57 -44.37 -18.59 -65.26
CA PRO A 57 -42.93 -18.64 -65.57
C PRO A 57 -42.07 -17.71 -64.70
N HIS A 58 -42.67 -16.66 -64.12
CA HIS A 58 -41.99 -15.70 -63.24
C HIS A 58 -41.94 -16.15 -61.77
N THR A 59 -42.75 -17.15 -61.37
CA THR A 59 -42.85 -17.62 -59.97
C THR A 59 -41.49 -18.02 -59.36
N PRO A 60 -40.62 -18.80 -60.05
CA PRO A 60 -39.30 -19.13 -59.50
C PRO A 60 -38.39 -17.91 -59.31
N LYS A 61 -38.48 -16.90 -60.19
CA LYS A 61 -37.67 -15.66 -60.09
C LYS A 61 -38.10 -14.81 -58.89
N PHE A 62 -39.39 -14.69 -58.66
CA PHE A 62 -39.96 -13.99 -57.50
C PHE A 62 -39.61 -14.70 -56.19
N MET A 63 -39.74 -16.03 -56.13
CA MET A 63 -39.36 -16.81 -54.96
C MET A 63 -37.87 -16.69 -54.63
N LEU A 64 -36.99 -16.75 -55.64
CA LEU A 64 -35.55 -16.57 -55.46
C LEU A 64 -35.23 -15.16 -54.96
N GLY A 65 -35.82 -14.12 -55.57
CA GLY A 65 -35.63 -12.73 -55.13
C GLY A 65 -36.10 -12.50 -53.69
N ALA A 66 -37.27 -13.03 -53.32
CA ALA A 66 -37.79 -12.94 -51.97
C ALA A 66 -36.91 -13.66 -50.94
N LEU A 67 -36.35 -14.83 -51.27
CA LEU A 67 -35.41 -15.53 -50.39
C LEU A 67 -34.10 -14.76 -50.21
N LEU A 68 -33.58 -14.13 -51.26
CA LEU A 68 -32.37 -13.30 -51.17
C LEU A 68 -32.58 -12.07 -50.27
N ILE A 69 -33.70 -11.36 -50.45
CA ILE A 69 -34.07 -10.20 -49.61
C ILE A 69 -34.28 -10.64 -48.17
N TYR A 70 -34.95 -11.77 -47.95
CA TYR A 70 -35.19 -12.31 -46.62
C TYR A 70 -33.88 -12.70 -45.93
N GLY A 71 -33.01 -13.46 -46.62
CA GLY A 71 -31.70 -13.85 -46.10
C GLY A 71 -30.83 -12.64 -45.75
N PHE A 72 -30.79 -11.64 -46.61
CA PHE A 72 -30.08 -10.38 -46.36
C PHE A 72 -30.63 -9.63 -45.14
N SER A 73 -31.97 -9.55 -45.00
CA SER A 73 -32.63 -8.93 -43.84
C SER A 73 -32.30 -9.64 -42.52
N VAL A 74 -32.27 -10.98 -42.52
CA VAL A 74 -31.87 -11.77 -41.35
C VAL A 74 -30.41 -11.52 -40.98
N VAL A 75 -29.51 -11.47 -41.97
CA VAL A 75 -28.09 -11.16 -41.73
C VAL A 75 -27.92 -9.76 -41.16
N LEU A 76 -28.59 -8.74 -41.70
CA LEU A 76 -28.56 -7.38 -41.17
C LEU A 76 -29.08 -7.31 -39.72
N TYR A 77 -30.18 -8.00 -39.43
CA TYR A 77 -30.74 -8.08 -38.07
C TYR A 77 -29.77 -8.76 -37.09
N CYS A 78 -29.12 -9.84 -37.52
CA CYS A 78 -28.12 -10.53 -36.70
C CYS A 78 -26.84 -9.70 -36.52
N SER A 79 -26.44 -8.91 -37.52
CA SER A 79 -25.23 -8.07 -37.48
C SER A 79 -25.38 -6.81 -36.64
N THR A 80 -26.59 -6.25 -36.57
CA THR A 80 -26.88 -5.03 -35.77
C THR A 80 -27.21 -5.33 -34.31
N ARG A 81 -27.21 -6.61 -33.91
CA ARG A 81 -27.41 -7.03 -32.52
C ARG A 81 -26.19 -6.71 -31.67
N GLU A 82 -26.33 -5.66 -30.86
CA GLU A 82 -25.39 -5.38 -29.79
C GLU A 82 -25.64 -6.27 -28.56
N ASN A 83 -24.57 -6.63 -27.84
CA ASN A 83 -24.65 -7.32 -26.55
C ASN A 83 -25.06 -6.34 -25.43
N ARG A 84 -26.26 -5.76 -25.53
CA ARG A 84 -26.86 -4.93 -24.49
C ARG A 84 -27.46 -5.80 -23.39
N ARG A 85 -27.53 -5.27 -22.17
CA ARG A 85 -28.25 -5.89 -21.04
C ARG A 85 -29.41 -4.99 -20.62
N PRO A 86 -30.58 -5.13 -21.27
CA PRO A 86 -31.71 -4.26 -20.99
C PRO A 86 -32.18 -4.44 -19.54
N GLY A 87 -32.27 -3.33 -18.80
CA GLY A 87 -32.70 -3.33 -17.39
C GLY A 87 -31.63 -3.71 -16.36
N GLU A 88 -30.37 -3.88 -16.77
CA GLU A 88 -29.25 -4.02 -15.83
C GLU A 88 -28.41 -2.74 -15.82
N GLU A 89 -28.11 -2.23 -14.62
CA GLU A 89 -27.18 -1.12 -14.44
C GLU A 89 -25.76 -1.53 -14.84
N HIS A 90 -24.97 -0.53 -15.27
CA HIS A 90 -23.57 -0.74 -15.56
C HIS A 90 -22.83 -1.21 -14.30
N GLY A 91 -22.09 -2.32 -14.40
CA GLY A 91 -21.40 -2.93 -13.25
C GLY A 91 -22.15 -4.11 -12.61
N SER A 92 -23.36 -4.46 -13.09
CA SER A 92 -24.11 -5.61 -12.59
C SER A 92 -23.34 -6.95 -12.72
N ALA A 93 -23.35 -7.75 -11.64
CA ALA A 93 -22.67 -9.04 -11.56
C ALA A 93 -23.65 -10.22 -11.69
N LYS A 94 -23.14 -11.37 -12.15
CA LYS A 94 -23.90 -12.63 -12.18
C LYS A 94 -23.02 -13.81 -11.85
N TRP A 95 -23.62 -14.87 -11.29
CA TRP A 95 -22.94 -16.15 -11.10
C TRP A 95 -22.53 -16.75 -12.44
N GLY A 96 -21.24 -17.04 -12.58
CA GLY A 96 -20.66 -17.70 -13.75
C GLY A 96 -20.57 -19.21 -13.57
N SER A 97 -20.59 -19.95 -14.67
CA SER A 97 -20.24 -21.38 -14.65
C SER A 97 -18.72 -21.53 -14.55
N PRO A 98 -18.19 -22.34 -13.59
CA PRO A 98 -16.75 -22.57 -13.47
C PRO A 98 -16.11 -23.05 -14.78
N LYS A 99 -16.75 -23.97 -15.51
CA LYS A 99 -16.26 -24.48 -16.80
C LYS A 99 -16.14 -23.37 -17.86
N LEU A 100 -17.11 -22.47 -17.92
CA LEU A 100 -17.08 -21.36 -18.89
C LEU A 100 -16.03 -20.31 -18.51
N LEU A 101 -15.88 -20.02 -17.22
CA LEU A 101 -14.87 -19.09 -16.71
C LEU A 101 -13.46 -19.64 -16.92
N ASP A 102 -13.22 -20.89 -16.56
CA ASP A 102 -11.93 -21.56 -16.76
C ASP A 102 -11.56 -21.58 -18.24
N ARG A 103 -12.47 -22.02 -19.13
CA ARG A 103 -12.21 -22.01 -20.58
C ARG A 103 -11.88 -20.60 -21.12
N LYS A 104 -12.44 -19.55 -20.52
CA LYS A 104 -12.21 -18.17 -20.95
C LYS A 104 -10.85 -17.63 -20.48
N TYR A 105 -10.45 -17.96 -19.26
CA TYR A 105 -9.30 -17.32 -18.60
C TYR A 105 -8.05 -18.19 -18.50
N ARG A 106 -8.19 -19.51 -18.56
CA ARG A 106 -7.08 -20.46 -18.44
C ARG A 106 -6.17 -20.41 -19.67
N ASP A 107 -4.87 -20.40 -19.43
CA ASP A 107 -3.86 -20.70 -20.44
C ASP A 107 -3.76 -22.20 -20.69
N LYS A 108 -3.57 -22.60 -21.96
CA LYS A 108 -3.44 -24.01 -22.34
C LYS A 108 -2.24 -24.70 -21.67
N ALA A 109 -1.15 -23.98 -21.44
CA ALA A 109 0.01 -24.50 -20.75
C ALA A 109 -0.26 -24.55 -19.24
N PRO A 110 -0.25 -25.75 -18.59
CA PRO A 110 -0.71 -25.90 -17.21
C PRO A 110 -0.01 -24.99 -16.19
N PHE A 111 1.30 -24.77 -16.35
CA PHE A 111 2.12 -23.95 -15.48
C PHE A 111 2.10 -22.45 -15.82
N GLN A 112 1.51 -22.04 -16.95
CA GLN A 112 1.33 -20.62 -17.31
C GLN A 112 0.03 -20.05 -16.73
N ASN A 113 -0.32 -20.48 -15.52
CA ASN A 113 -1.55 -20.11 -14.85
C ASN A 113 -1.33 -19.82 -13.37
N THR A 114 -2.14 -18.93 -12.79
CA THR A 114 -2.42 -18.89 -11.36
C THR A 114 -3.61 -19.80 -11.05
N ILE A 115 -3.47 -20.61 -10.00
CA ILE A 115 -4.54 -21.48 -9.48
C ILE A 115 -5.43 -20.64 -8.56
N LEU A 116 -6.70 -20.48 -8.92
CA LEU A 116 -7.70 -19.77 -8.10
C LEU A 116 -8.55 -20.74 -7.28
N THR A 117 -8.99 -21.84 -7.91
CA THR A 117 -9.75 -22.92 -7.28
C THR A 117 -9.38 -24.26 -7.93
N GLN A 118 -9.95 -25.37 -7.46
CA GLN A 118 -9.81 -26.67 -8.10
C GLN A 118 -10.24 -26.66 -9.58
N ASN A 119 -11.21 -25.81 -9.95
CA ASN A 119 -11.85 -25.84 -11.26
C ASN A 119 -11.63 -24.58 -12.11
N VAL A 120 -10.94 -23.57 -11.57
CA VAL A 120 -10.74 -22.27 -12.25
C VAL A 120 -9.30 -21.84 -12.11
N ARG A 121 -8.69 -21.53 -13.25
CA ARG A 121 -7.35 -20.97 -13.38
C ARG A 121 -7.39 -19.67 -14.19
N MET A 122 -6.36 -18.85 -13.99
CA MET A 122 -6.17 -17.60 -14.72
C MET A 122 -4.78 -17.59 -15.35
N GLY A 123 -4.70 -17.44 -16.67
CA GLY A 123 -3.44 -17.38 -17.39
C GLY A 123 -2.57 -16.21 -16.92
N LEU A 124 -1.25 -16.35 -16.96
CA LEU A 124 -0.31 -15.30 -16.56
C LEU A 124 -0.19 -14.16 -17.60
N ASN A 125 -0.74 -14.33 -18.80
CA ASN A 125 -0.74 -13.28 -19.81
C ASN A 125 -1.98 -12.38 -19.72
N GLY A 126 -1.84 -11.33 -18.91
CA GLY A 126 -2.85 -10.29 -18.69
C GLY A 126 -3.44 -9.68 -19.97
N LYS A 127 -2.66 -9.61 -21.06
CA LYS A 127 -3.07 -8.99 -22.34
C LYS A 127 -4.11 -9.83 -23.07
N VAL A 128 -4.07 -11.17 -22.95
CA VAL A 128 -5.00 -12.08 -23.62
C VAL A 128 -6.42 -11.90 -23.08
N HIS A 129 -6.56 -11.89 -21.76
CA HIS A 129 -7.87 -11.78 -21.12
C HIS A 129 -8.24 -10.34 -20.71
N ARG A 130 -7.35 -9.37 -20.92
CA ARG A 130 -7.53 -7.93 -20.56
C ARG A 130 -7.95 -7.74 -19.10
N ARG A 131 -7.29 -8.45 -18.19
CA ARG A 131 -7.51 -8.33 -16.73
C ARG A 131 -6.17 -8.24 -16.00
N ASN A 132 -6.18 -7.54 -14.88
CA ASN A 132 -5.06 -7.54 -13.95
C ASN A 132 -4.98 -8.92 -13.25
N LEU A 133 -3.76 -9.34 -12.90
CA LEU A 133 -3.47 -10.58 -12.17
C LEU A 133 -3.43 -10.38 -10.66
N LEU A 134 -3.51 -9.13 -10.18
CA LEU A 134 -3.63 -8.82 -8.76
C LEU A 134 -4.84 -9.56 -8.16
N GLN A 135 -4.57 -10.33 -7.12
CA GLN A 135 -5.55 -11.18 -6.45
C GLN A 135 -5.62 -10.82 -4.98
N ILE A 136 -6.84 -10.59 -4.51
CA ILE A 136 -7.13 -10.36 -3.09
C ILE A 136 -7.83 -11.61 -2.57
N VAL A 137 -7.20 -12.29 -1.62
CA VAL A 137 -7.73 -13.52 -1.01
C VAL A 137 -8.21 -13.21 0.40
N ILE A 138 -9.52 -13.16 0.57
CA ILE A 138 -10.17 -12.83 1.85
C ILE A 138 -10.63 -14.12 2.52
N GLY A 139 -10.28 -14.28 3.79
CA GLY A 139 -10.74 -15.39 4.61
C GLY A 139 -10.29 -15.24 6.06
N GLY A 140 -11.06 -15.80 7.00
CA GLY A 140 -10.73 -15.77 8.43
C GLY A 140 -9.42 -16.49 8.77
N SER A 141 -9.00 -16.42 10.04
CA SER A 141 -7.95 -17.29 10.56
C SER A 141 -8.39 -18.76 10.42
N GLY A 142 -7.45 -19.66 10.09
CA GLY A 142 -7.77 -21.08 9.89
C GLY A 142 -8.49 -21.43 8.57
N ALA A 143 -8.93 -20.45 7.76
CA ALA A 143 -9.62 -20.69 6.48
C ALA A 143 -8.72 -21.35 5.40
N GLY A 144 -7.45 -21.63 5.71
CA GLY A 144 -6.54 -22.35 4.83
C GLY A 144 -5.97 -21.53 3.68
N LYS A 145 -5.98 -20.19 3.75
CA LYS A 145 -5.41 -19.28 2.73
C LYS A 145 -4.00 -19.72 2.28
N THR A 146 -3.10 -19.93 3.24
CA THR A 146 -1.72 -20.37 2.96
C THR A 146 -1.68 -21.78 2.34
N ARG A 147 -2.49 -22.71 2.83
CA ARG A 147 -2.48 -24.12 2.39
C ARG A 147 -3.09 -24.32 1.01
N PHE A 148 -4.21 -23.66 0.71
CA PHE A 148 -5.01 -23.90 -0.49
C PHE A 148 -4.73 -22.91 -1.61
N PHE A 149 -4.18 -21.73 -1.32
CA PHE A 149 -3.88 -20.72 -2.33
C PHE A 149 -2.39 -20.42 -2.45
N CYS A 150 -1.70 -20.01 -1.36
CA CYS A 150 -0.30 -19.59 -1.47
C CYS A 150 0.63 -20.76 -1.83
N LYS A 151 0.60 -21.86 -1.05
CA LYS A 151 1.48 -23.02 -1.27
C LYS A 151 1.31 -23.64 -2.66
N PRO A 152 0.09 -23.94 -3.17
CA PRO A 152 -0.06 -24.49 -4.50
C PRO A 152 0.47 -23.59 -5.60
N ASN A 153 0.31 -22.26 -5.48
CA ASN A 153 0.84 -21.32 -6.46
C ASN A 153 2.37 -21.22 -6.41
N LEU A 154 2.99 -21.23 -5.23
CA LEU A 154 4.45 -21.30 -5.09
C LEU A 154 5.02 -22.60 -5.67
N MET A 155 4.34 -23.72 -5.40
CA MET A 155 4.72 -25.05 -5.88
C MET A 155 4.61 -25.19 -7.41
N GLN A 156 3.95 -24.26 -8.11
CA GLN A 156 3.98 -24.24 -9.58
C GLN A 156 5.35 -23.90 -10.14
N ALA A 157 6.21 -23.21 -9.37
CA ALA A 157 7.58 -22.86 -9.76
C ALA A 157 7.66 -22.19 -11.16
N ASN A 158 6.67 -21.35 -11.48
CA ASN A 158 6.47 -20.79 -12.81
C ASN A 158 6.94 -19.33 -13.00
N CYS A 159 7.36 -18.65 -11.92
CA CYS A 159 7.93 -17.31 -11.95
C CYS A 159 8.80 -17.05 -10.73
N SER A 160 9.53 -15.93 -10.72
CA SER A 160 10.21 -15.45 -9.52
C SER A 160 9.20 -15.04 -8.46
N PHE A 161 9.45 -15.41 -7.21
CA PHE A 161 8.57 -15.13 -6.08
C PHE A 161 9.23 -14.19 -5.07
N LEU A 162 8.48 -13.18 -4.63
CA LEU A 162 8.77 -12.42 -3.42
C LEU A 162 7.65 -12.73 -2.42
N VAL A 163 8.00 -13.30 -1.26
CA VAL A 163 7.03 -13.82 -0.29
C VAL A 163 7.27 -13.17 1.05
N THR A 164 6.25 -12.51 1.59
CA THR A 164 6.22 -12.10 2.99
C THR A 164 5.69 -13.27 3.83
N ASP A 165 6.55 -13.86 4.66
CA ASP A 165 6.24 -15.05 5.46
C ASP A 165 6.46 -14.80 6.95
N PRO A 166 5.54 -14.10 7.64
CA PRO A 166 5.73 -13.67 9.03
C PRO A 166 5.98 -14.80 10.05
N LYS A 167 5.70 -16.06 9.68
CA LYS A 167 5.88 -17.24 10.56
C LYS A 167 6.95 -18.20 10.06
N GLY A 168 7.56 -17.94 8.90
CA GLY A 168 8.50 -18.85 8.23
C GLY A 168 7.90 -20.22 7.84
N GLU A 169 6.58 -20.42 7.96
CA GLU A 169 5.91 -21.70 7.69
C GLU A 169 5.81 -22.01 6.19
N THR A 170 5.75 -20.95 5.38
CA THR A 170 5.68 -21.07 3.93
C THR A 170 7.03 -21.48 3.38
N MET A 171 8.09 -20.77 3.76
CA MET A 171 9.48 -21.06 3.36
C MET A 171 9.85 -22.50 3.71
N ARG A 172 9.69 -22.91 4.98
CA ARG A 172 10.00 -24.28 5.44
C ARG A 172 9.25 -25.37 4.65
N ALA A 173 8.04 -25.08 4.19
CA ALA A 173 7.21 -26.06 3.49
C ALA A 173 7.50 -26.18 1.99
N VAL A 174 7.97 -25.11 1.33
CA VAL A 174 8.11 -25.08 -0.14
C VAL A 174 9.56 -24.98 -0.60
N ALA A 175 10.48 -24.52 0.25
CA ALA A 175 11.88 -24.32 -0.12
C ALA A 175 12.55 -25.59 -0.68
N PRO A 176 12.38 -26.80 -0.11
CA PRO A 176 12.99 -28.01 -0.67
C PRO A 176 12.61 -28.26 -2.13
N LEU A 177 11.32 -28.06 -2.46
CA LEU A 177 10.82 -28.21 -3.84
C LEU A 177 11.40 -27.12 -4.76
N LEU A 178 11.43 -25.86 -4.30
CA LEU A 178 11.93 -24.76 -5.13
C LEU A 178 13.42 -24.93 -5.44
N ILE A 179 14.22 -25.39 -4.48
CA ILE A 179 15.64 -25.71 -4.68
C ILE A 179 15.79 -26.83 -5.72
N GLU A 180 14.99 -27.90 -5.63
CA GLU A 180 14.97 -28.98 -6.64
C GLU A 180 14.60 -28.46 -8.03
N LYS A 181 13.75 -27.44 -8.11
CA LYS A 181 13.38 -26.74 -9.35
C LYS A 181 14.43 -25.72 -9.82
N GLY A 182 15.57 -25.61 -9.15
CA GLY A 182 16.68 -24.73 -9.53
C GLY A 182 16.55 -23.29 -9.05
N TYR A 183 15.68 -23.00 -8.08
CA TYR A 183 15.57 -21.65 -7.53
C TYR A 183 16.72 -21.36 -6.57
N VAL A 184 17.28 -20.15 -6.68
CA VAL A 184 18.10 -19.54 -5.63
C VAL A 184 17.14 -18.91 -4.63
N ILE A 185 17.15 -19.40 -3.40
CA ILE A 185 16.32 -18.86 -2.32
C ILE A 185 17.16 -17.89 -1.50
N LYS A 186 16.63 -16.68 -1.30
CA LYS A 186 17.19 -15.66 -0.42
C LYS A 186 16.18 -15.35 0.68
N VAL A 187 16.66 -15.30 1.92
CA VAL A 187 15.84 -15.09 3.11
C VAL A 187 16.27 -13.81 3.79
N PHE A 188 15.34 -12.86 3.91
CA PHE A 188 15.54 -11.66 4.71
C PHE A 188 14.81 -11.83 6.04
N ASP A 189 15.54 -12.32 7.06
CA ASP A 189 15.05 -12.53 8.42
C ASP A 189 15.39 -11.33 9.29
N LEU A 190 14.36 -10.71 9.87
CA LEU A 190 14.47 -9.55 10.77
C LEU A 190 14.39 -9.94 12.26
N ILE A 191 14.20 -11.23 12.57
CA ILE A 191 14.14 -11.76 13.94
C ILE A 191 15.47 -12.40 14.29
N ASP A 192 15.97 -13.30 13.43
CA ASP A 192 17.24 -13.99 13.60
C ASP A 192 18.19 -13.56 12.48
N THR A 193 18.83 -12.41 12.67
CA THR A 193 19.66 -11.76 11.65
C THR A 193 20.86 -12.61 11.23
N ASP A 194 21.37 -13.46 12.13
CA ASP A 194 22.48 -14.38 11.86
C ASP A 194 22.13 -15.45 10.81
N ARG A 195 20.83 -15.69 10.58
CA ARG A 195 20.31 -16.64 9.59
C ARG A 195 19.76 -15.97 8.33
N SER A 196 19.88 -14.65 8.25
CA SER A 196 19.45 -13.84 7.12
C SER A 196 20.54 -13.78 6.05
N ASP A 197 20.18 -13.72 4.77
CA ASP A 197 21.10 -13.40 3.68
C ASP A 197 21.56 -11.92 3.70
N ALA A 198 21.08 -11.13 4.68
CA ALA A 198 21.26 -9.69 4.81
C ALA A 198 20.79 -8.89 3.58
N PHE A 199 20.75 -7.57 3.71
CA PHE A 199 20.41 -6.68 2.61
C PHE A 199 21.16 -5.37 2.75
N ASN A 200 22.00 -5.05 1.75
CA ASN A 200 22.65 -3.76 1.62
C ASN A 200 22.06 -3.04 0.40
N PRO A 201 21.47 -1.83 0.55
CA PRO A 201 20.91 -1.10 -0.58
C PRO A 201 21.96 -0.42 -1.48
N PHE A 202 23.17 -0.16 -0.98
CA PHE A 202 24.20 0.60 -1.71
C PHE A 202 24.56 0.03 -3.10
N PRO A 203 24.75 -1.31 -3.27
CA PRO A 203 25.01 -1.90 -4.59
C PRO A 203 23.91 -1.66 -5.64
N TYR A 204 22.72 -1.20 -5.23
CA TYR A 204 21.59 -0.90 -6.12
C TYR A 204 21.45 0.60 -6.43
N LEU A 205 22.24 1.47 -5.79
CA LEU A 205 22.26 2.90 -6.03
C LEU A 205 23.15 3.19 -7.24
N LYS A 206 22.58 3.86 -8.25
CA LYS A 206 23.31 4.21 -9.49
C LYS A 206 23.65 5.69 -9.62
N ASP A 207 22.83 6.52 -8.99
CA ASP A 207 22.92 7.96 -9.04
C ASP A 207 22.35 8.59 -7.75
N ASP A 208 22.54 9.90 -7.61
CA ASP A 208 22.05 10.66 -6.45
C ASP A 208 20.53 10.57 -6.28
N LYS A 209 19.79 10.39 -7.39
CA LYS A 209 18.32 10.29 -7.34
C LYS A 209 17.90 8.99 -6.68
N ASP A 210 18.63 7.90 -6.91
CA ASP A 210 18.38 6.63 -6.24
C ASP A 210 18.70 6.71 -4.74
N ALA A 211 19.77 7.41 -4.35
CA ALA A 211 20.07 7.68 -2.94
C ALA A 211 18.95 8.50 -2.26
N MET A 212 18.50 9.60 -2.89
CA MET A 212 17.37 10.39 -2.38
C MET A 212 16.08 9.58 -2.31
N LYS A 213 15.80 8.69 -3.28
CA LYS A 213 14.63 7.80 -3.22
C LYS A 213 14.73 6.80 -2.06
N LEU A 214 15.91 6.27 -1.79
CA LEU A 214 16.14 5.37 -0.66
C LEU A 214 15.79 6.06 0.66
N VAL A 215 16.35 7.25 0.91
CA VAL A 215 16.08 8.05 2.12
C VAL A 215 14.60 8.35 2.26
N ASN A 216 13.98 8.87 1.18
CA ASN A 216 12.55 9.15 1.17
C ASN A 216 11.70 7.91 1.48
N ASN A 217 12.09 6.73 1.00
CA ASN A 217 11.38 5.49 1.27
C ASN A 217 11.58 5.03 2.72
N LEU A 218 12.78 5.19 3.30
CA LEU A 218 13.03 4.87 4.70
C LEU A 218 12.13 5.72 5.61
N ILE A 219 12.19 7.04 5.46
CA ILE A 219 11.43 8.00 6.29
C ILE A 219 9.92 7.79 6.14
N LYS A 220 9.42 7.62 4.91
CA LYS A 220 7.98 7.35 4.69
C LYS A 220 7.48 6.05 5.34
N ASN A 221 8.34 5.05 5.50
CA ASN A 221 7.97 3.77 6.09
C ASN A 221 8.15 3.75 7.62
N THR A 222 8.95 4.66 8.19
CA THR A 222 9.11 4.82 9.65
C THR A 222 8.12 5.84 10.25
N THR A 223 7.60 6.76 9.45
CA THR A 223 6.57 7.72 9.87
C THR A 223 5.18 7.06 9.95
N PRO A 224 4.50 7.08 11.13
CA PRO A 224 3.18 6.47 11.29
C PRO A 224 2.12 7.03 10.33
N LYS A 225 1.30 6.15 9.76
CA LYS A 225 0.15 6.57 8.93
C LYS A 225 -0.86 7.28 9.85
N ASN A 226 -1.02 8.59 9.68
CA ASN A 226 -1.82 9.53 10.49
C ASN A 226 -1.07 10.28 11.60
N SER A 227 0.27 10.19 11.69
CA SER A 227 0.99 11.21 12.46
C SER A 227 0.93 12.52 11.67
N THR A 228 0.10 13.46 12.13
CA THR A 228 0.24 14.86 11.71
C THR A 228 1.56 15.33 12.30
N ASN A 229 2.62 15.32 11.49
CA ASN A 229 3.89 15.88 11.90
C ASN A 229 3.67 17.39 12.01
N ASN A 230 3.36 17.88 13.22
CA ASN A 230 3.05 19.29 13.44
C ASN A 230 4.27 20.18 13.19
N ASP A 231 5.46 19.59 13.04
CA ASP A 231 6.70 20.30 12.77
C ASP A 231 7.45 19.72 11.56
N PRO A 232 7.23 20.27 10.34
CA PRO A 232 7.88 19.88 9.10
C PRO A 232 9.41 20.04 9.11
N PHE A 233 9.95 20.73 10.12
CA PHE A 233 11.37 20.96 10.29
C PHE A 233 12.14 19.67 10.51
N TRP A 234 11.71 18.85 11.48
CA TRP A 234 12.46 17.66 11.88
C TRP A 234 12.57 16.66 10.74
N GLU A 235 11.48 16.50 9.98
CA GLU A 235 11.45 15.63 8.80
C GLU A 235 12.40 16.13 7.70
N LYS A 236 12.45 17.45 7.45
CA LYS A 236 13.38 18.02 6.46
C LYS A 236 14.84 17.89 6.88
N SER A 237 15.13 18.10 8.16
CA SER A 237 16.48 17.97 8.71
C SER A 237 16.95 16.51 8.69
N GLU A 238 16.08 15.55 9.02
CA GLU A 238 16.36 14.12 8.93
C GLU A 238 16.63 13.69 7.48
N ILE A 239 15.77 14.10 6.52
CA ILE A 239 15.99 13.86 5.09
C ILE A 239 17.35 14.40 4.64
N ALA A 240 17.69 15.63 5.02
CA ALA A 240 18.94 16.27 4.60
C ALA A 240 20.17 15.55 5.17
N LEU A 241 20.16 15.19 6.45
CA LEU A 241 21.26 14.46 7.09
C LEU A 241 21.44 13.08 6.45
N ASP A 242 20.38 12.26 6.40
CA ASP A 242 20.46 10.91 5.83
C ASP A 242 20.91 10.93 4.36
N THR A 243 20.42 11.90 3.59
CA THR A 243 20.84 12.08 2.19
C THR A 243 22.32 12.46 2.10
N ALA A 244 22.79 13.37 2.95
CA ALA A 244 24.20 13.76 2.98
C ALA A 244 25.11 12.57 3.30
N LEU A 245 24.77 11.77 4.32
CA LEU A 245 25.57 10.62 4.74
C LEU A 245 25.62 9.52 3.66
N ILE A 246 24.46 9.19 3.07
CA ILE A 246 24.42 8.16 2.02
C ILE A 246 25.15 8.61 0.77
N LEU A 247 25.02 9.89 0.37
CA LEU A 247 25.76 10.44 -0.77
C LEU A 247 27.27 10.51 -0.51
N TYR A 248 27.68 10.86 0.72
CA TYR A 248 29.09 10.82 1.10
C TYR A 248 29.66 9.42 0.91
N LEU A 249 28.99 8.39 1.47
CA LEU A 249 29.45 7.01 1.33
C LEU A 249 29.43 6.54 -0.13
N LEU A 250 28.42 6.93 -0.91
CA LEU A 250 28.29 6.49 -2.30
C LEU A 250 29.44 7.00 -3.19
N HIS A 251 29.89 8.24 -2.98
CA HIS A 251 30.89 8.89 -3.84
C HIS A 251 32.32 8.79 -3.30
N GLU A 252 32.50 8.91 -1.99
CA GLU A 252 33.82 9.05 -1.36
C GLU A 252 34.31 7.76 -0.69
N ALA A 253 33.41 6.94 -0.14
CA ALA A 253 33.82 5.78 0.64
C ALA A 253 34.09 4.54 -0.23
N PRO A 254 35.05 3.69 0.15
CA PRO A 254 35.31 2.46 -0.56
C PRO A 254 34.12 1.48 -0.45
N PRO A 255 33.90 0.58 -1.43
CA PRO A 255 32.69 -0.26 -1.49
C PRO A 255 32.40 -1.10 -0.23
N GLU A 256 33.41 -1.48 0.53
CA GLU A 256 33.30 -2.19 1.80
C GLU A 256 32.64 -1.36 2.92
N GLU A 257 32.81 -0.04 2.89
CA GLU A 257 32.24 0.92 3.86
C GLU A 257 30.87 1.43 3.43
N GLN A 258 30.45 1.15 2.20
CA GLN A 258 29.14 1.55 1.65
C GLN A 258 28.01 0.68 2.21
N ASN A 259 27.66 0.87 3.47
CA ASN A 259 26.62 0.10 4.16
C ASN A 259 25.94 0.94 5.27
N LEU A 260 24.80 0.44 5.78
CA LEU A 260 24.03 1.15 6.81
C LEU A 260 24.70 1.17 8.18
N GLU A 261 25.62 0.23 8.48
CA GLU A 261 26.41 0.27 9.72
C GLU A 261 27.33 1.50 9.72
N MET A 262 27.97 1.81 8.60
CA MET A 262 28.79 3.00 8.46
C MET A 262 27.96 4.29 8.52
N VAL A 263 26.74 4.31 7.97
CA VAL A 263 25.82 5.45 8.17
C VAL A 263 25.55 5.66 9.66
N MET A 264 25.27 4.60 10.42
CA MET A 264 25.06 4.69 11.86
C MET A 264 26.32 5.16 12.59
N TYR A 265 27.49 4.67 12.19
CA TYR A 265 28.77 5.11 12.74
C TYR A 265 29.03 6.61 12.49
N MET A 266 28.71 7.12 11.31
CA MET A 266 28.81 8.55 11.01
C MET A 266 27.85 9.37 11.88
N ILE A 267 26.61 8.92 12.07
CA ILE A 267 25.64 9.57 12.97
C ILE A 267 26.17 9.60 14.41
N GLU A 268 26.73 8.50 14.91
CA GLU A 268 27.31 8.42 16.25
C GLU A 268 28.48 9.40 16.45
N ASN A 269 29.25 9.63 15.39
CA ASN A 269 30.36 10.58 15.38
C ASN A 269 29.95 12.01 14.99
N GLY A 270 28.66 12.27 14.77
CA GLY A 270 28.12 13.62 14.61
C GLY A 270 27.65 14.27 15.92
N GLY A 271 27.70 13.55 17.05
CA GLY A 271 27.31 14.08 18.35
C GLY A 271 28.04 15.38 18.70
N ALA A 272 27.34 16.28 19.40
CA ALA A 272 27.87 17.59 19.75
C ALA A 272 27.86 17.81 21.27
N ARG A 273 28.86 18.52 21.78
CA ARG A 273 28.87 18.92 23.20
C ARG A 273 27.92 20.09 23.41
N GLU A 274 27.02 19.96 24.38
CA GLU A 274 26.05 21.00 24.73
C GLU A 274 26.72 22.22 25.38
N ASP A 275 27.86 22.01 26.06
CA ASP A 275 28.58 23.03 26.83
C ASP A 275 29.66 23.79 26.05
N ASP A 276 29.88 23.45 24.77
CA ASP A 276 30.95 24.01 23.94
C ASP A 276 30.42 24.34 22.55
N ASP A 277 30.27 25.64 22.29
CA ASP A 277 29.77 26.16 21.00
C ASP A 277 30.80 26.09 19.88
N ASP A 278 32.08 25.98 20.22
CA ASP A 278 33.18 25.81 19.27
C ASP A 278 33.52 24.32 19.04
N PHE A 279 32.79 23.40 19.68
CA PHE A 279 33.01 21.97 19.49
C PHE A 279 32.60 21.54 18.08
N GLN A 280 33.59 21.04 17.35
CA GLN A 280 33.43 20.45 16.02
C GLN A 280 33.45 18.92 16.12
N SER A 281 32.42 18.26 15.61
CA SER A 281 32.35 16.80 15.61
C SER A 281 33.27 16.19 14.53
N PRO A 282 33.72 14.93 14.67
CA PRO A 282 34.42 14.24 13.59
C PRO A 282 33.64 14.24 12.27
N LEU A 283 32.31 14.17 12.33
CA LEU A 283 31.46 14.29 11.15
C LEU A 283 31.53 15.69 10.50
N ASP A 284 31.56 16.75 11.30
CA ASP A 284 31.72 18.12 10.79
C ASP A 284 33.07 18.29 10.10
N MET A 285 34.16 17.81 10.72
CA MET A 285 35.50 17.83 10.14
C MET A 285 35.56 17.07 8.80
N LEU A 286 34.83 15.95 8.71
CA LEU A 286 34.76 15.12 7.50
C LEU A 286 34.12 15.87 6.33
N PHE A 287 32.99 16.54 6.56
CA PHE A 287 32.30 17.30 5.53
C PHE A 287 33.03 18.61 5.19
N GLU A 288 33.72 19.23 6.14
CA GLU A 288 34.58 20.40 5.88
C GLU A 288 35.78 20.02 4.99
N ALA A 289 36.46 18.91 5.28
CA ALA A 289 37.54 18.43 4.43
C ALA A 289 37.07 18.15 3.00
N LEU A 290 35.89 17.52 2.85
CA LEU A 290 35.29 17.30 1.53
C LEU A 290 34.91 18.61 0.84
N GLU A 291 34.43 19.62 1.59
CA GLU A 291 34.12 20.93 1.03
C GLU A 291 35.37 21.68 0.56
N GLU A 292 36.50 21.56 1.26
CA GLU A 292 37.77 22.15 0.85
C GLU A 292 38.28 21.56 -0.48
N GLU A 293 38.06 20.26 -0.70
CA GLU A 293 38.46 19.57 -1.92
C GLU A 293 37.46 19.77 -3.08
N GLU A 294 36.16 19.59 -2.82
CA GLU A 294 35.09 19.72 -3.81
C GLU A 294 33.89 20.53 -3.26
N PRO A 295 33.93 21.87 -3.38
CA PRO A 295 32.91 22.76 -2.81
C PRO A 295 31.48 22.55 -3.34
N ASP A 296 31.36 22.03 -4.57
CA ASP A 296 30.09 21.78 -5.26
C ASP A 296 29.56 20.34 -5.06
N HIS A 297 30.20 19.54 -4.21
CA HIS A 297 29.82 18.15 -3.96
C HIS A 297 28.40 18.04 -3.38
N VAL A 298 27.60 17.12 -3.89
CA VAL A 298 26.16 17.02 -3.55
C VAL A 298 25.97 16.68 -2.07
N ALA A 299 26.80 15.81 -1.51
CA ALA A 299 26.74 15.46 -0.09
C ALA A 299 27.00 16.67 0.82
N VAL A 300 27.95 17.53 0.46
CA VAL A 300 28.27 18.78 1.20
C VAL A 300 27.08 19.73 1.17
N ARG A 301 26.42 19.87 0.01
CA ARG A 301 25.23 20.73 -0.11
C ARG A 301 24.10 20.25 0.80
N GLU A 302 23.80 18.95 0.82
CA GLU A 302 22.75 18.41 1.70
C GLU A 302 23.14 18.54 3.19
N TYR A 303 24.42 18.37 3.53
CA TYR A 303 24.89 18.57 4.90
C TYR A 303 24.76 20.02 5.37
N LYS A 304 25.08 20.99 4.49
CA LYS A 304 24.84 22.42 4.75
C LYS A 304 23.37 22.72 4.94
N ILE A 305 22.49 22.13 4.12
CA ILE A 305 21.04 22.26 4.28
C ILE A 305 20.61 21.73 5.65
N PHE A 306 21.15 20.58 6.09
CA PHE A 306 20.91 20.07 7.44
C PHE A 306 21.34 21.06 8.53
N LYS A 307 22.58 21.57 8.50
CA LYS A 307 23.09 22.51 9.51
C LYS A 307 22.33 23.84 9.52
N GLN A 308 21.93 24.34 8.36
CA GLN A 308 21.14 25.57 8.22
C GLN A 308 19.69 25.38 8.65
N ALA A 309 19.07 24.28 8.22
CA ALA A 309 17.69 23.96 8.57
C ALA A 309 17.58 23.77 10.08
N ALA A 310 18.47 23.00 10.70
CA ALA A 310 18.35 22.65 12.11
C ALA A 310 18.78 23.80 13.06
N GLY A 311 19.54 24.80 12.62
CA GLY A 311 20.19 25.76 13.52
C GLY A 311 21.20 25.06 14.46
N VAL A 312 22.17 25.80 15.00
CA VAL A 312 23.25 25.17 15.78
C VAL A 312 22.70 24.35 16.95
N VAL A 313 21.77 24.90 17.73
CA VAL A 313 21.19 24.23 18.91
C VAL A 313 20.36 22.99 18.56
N CYS A 314 19.52 23.02 17.51
CA CYS A 314 18.67 21.85 17.20
C CYS A 314 19.44 20.76 16.43
N SER A 315 20.48 21.11 15.68
CA SER A 315 21.41 20.13 15.08
C SER A 315 22.08 19.30 16.15
N LYS A 316 22.60 19.96 17.21
CA LYS A 316 23.22 19.32 18.37
C LYS A 316 22.23 18.36 19.06
N ARG A 317 20.99 18.80 19.29
CA ARG A 317 19.94 17.97 19.92
C ARG A 317 19.58 16.73 19.08
N LEU A 318 19.47 16.86 17.75
CA LEU A 318 19.15 15.73 16.87
C LEU A 318 20.22 14.65 16.91
N LEU A 319 21.48 15.05 16.72
CA LEU A 319 22.60 14.12 16.72
C LEU A 319 22.74 13.46 18.09
N ASN A 320 22.65 14.23 19.19
CA ASN A 320 22.69 13.66 20.54
C ASN A 320 21.52 12.71 20.82
N GLN A 321 20.31 13.00 20.34
CA GLN A 321 19.15 12.11 20.49
C GLN A 321 19.29 10.83 19.65
N ALA A 322 19.86 10.92 18.45
CA ALA A 322 20.16 9.78 17.59
C ALA A 322 21.26 8.89 18.20
N VAL A 323 22.37 9.49 18.64
CA VAL A 323 23.48 8.82 19.34
C VAL A 323 22.97 8.10 20.60
N GLY A 324 22.19 8.79 21.44
CA GLY A 324 21.65 8.22 22.68
C GLY A 324 20.68 7.04 22.46
N LYS A 325 19.95 7.04 21.33
CA LYS A 325 19.11 5.89 20.92
C LYS A 325 19.94 4.76 20.30
N SER A 326 20.94 5.07 19.47
CA SER A 326 21.84 4.09 18.83
C SER A 326 22.61 3.27 19.88
N LEU A 327 23.16 3.94 20.89
CA LEU A 327 23.86 3.31 22.02
C LEU A 327 22.95 2.38 22.83
N ARG A 328 21.63 2.63 22.88
CA ARG A 328 20.67 1.73 23.53
C ARG A 328 20.36 0.49 22.70
N THR A 329 20.36 0.60 21.37
CA THR A 329 20.14 -0.52 20.45
C THR A 329 21.39 -1.40 20.27
N HIS A 330 22.58 -0.82 20.45
CA HIS A 330 23.86 -1.52 20.35
C HIS A 330 24.40 -1.99 21.71
N ASN A 331 23.60 -2.72 22.50
CA ASN A 331 24.10 -3.35 23.73
C ASN A 331 24.10 -4.89 23.61
N PRO A 332 25.23 -5.52 23.21
CA PRO A 332 25.41 -6.95 23.40
C PRO A 332 25.50 -7.23 24.90
N LYS A 333 24.38 -7.70 25.47
CA LYS A 333 24.20 -8.26 26.83
C LYS A 333 25.25 -7.80 27.85
N SER A 334 24.91 -6.79 28.65
CA SER A 334 25.70 -6.48 29.85
C SER A 334 25.78 -7.73 30.74
N LYS A 335 27.02 -8.15 31.03
CA LYS A 335 27.29 -9.21 31.99
C LYS A 335 26.80 -8.75 33.36
N LYS A 336 25.91 -9.55 33.96
CA LYS A 336 25.52 -9.44 35.37
C LYS A 336 26.77 -9.49 36.25
N GLY A 337 27.06 -8.39 36.93
CA GLY A 337 28.06 -8.34 37.99
C GLY A 337 28.35 -6.90 38.38
N ALA A 338 28.22 -6.62 39.68
CA ALA A 338 28.52 -5.34 40.34
C ALA A 338 27.49 -4.21 40.15
N GLN A 339 26.42 -4.25 40.94
CA GLN A 339 26.10 -3.15 41.87
C GLN A 339 25.06 -3.63 42.90
N VAL A 340 25.56 -4.21 43.98
CA VAL A 340 24.87 -4.24 45.27
C VAL A 340 25.44 -3.07 46.09
N MET A 341 24.55 -2.35 46.77
CA MET A 341 24.78 -1.21 47.69
C MET A 341 24.79 0.21 47.08
N ARG A 342 23.61 0.81 46.98
CA ARG A 342 23.17 1.94 47.84
C ARG A 342 21.65 1.99 47.80
N LYS A 343 21.00 1.74 48.94
CA LYS A 343 19.56 1.94 49.10
C LYS A 343 19.35 3.45 49.26
N ASN A 344 19.36 4.18 48.15
CA ASN A 344 18.79 5.52 48.11
C ASN A 344 17.27 5.30 48.02
N GLU A 345 16.53 5.84 48.98
CA GLU A 345 15.07 5.86 48.95
C GLU A 345 14.64 6.63 47.72
N LYS A 346 14.26 5.90 46.66
CA LYS A 346 13.76 6.50 45.43
C LYS A 346 12.45 7.25 45.74
N ILE A 347 12.20 8.31 45.00
CA ILE A 347 11.03 9.16 45.21
C ILE A 347 9.84 8.67 44.38
N THR A 348 8.63 8.92 44.88
CA THR A 348 7.41 8.93 44.07
C THR A 348 7.17 10.36 43.60
N ALA A 349 7.35 10.60 42.30
CA ALA A 349 7.12 11.90 41.69
C ALA A 349 5.64 12.10 41.37
N LEU A 350 5.02 13.15 41.90
CA LEU A 350 3.67 13.60 41.57
C LEU A 350 3.79 14.90 40.76
N TYR A 351 3.18 14.95 39.58
CA TYR A 351 3.26 16.11 38.70
C TYR A 351 1.92 16.81 38.55
N GLU A 352 1.86 18.09 38.89
CA GLU A 352 0.66 18.92 38.74
C GLU A 352 0.88 20.07 37.77
N ARG A 353 -0.17 20.41 37.02
CA ARG A 353 -0.09 21.51 36.05
C ARG A 353 -1.41 22.26 35.92
N LEU A 354 -1.28 23.57 35.78
CA LEU A 354 -2.36 24.45 35.35
C LEU A 354 -1.84 25.38 34.24
N SER A 355 -2.52 25.42 33.10
CA SER A 355 -2.12 26.32 32.01
C SER A 355 -2.49 27.75 32.34
N ARG A 356 -1.70 28.72 31.86
CA ARG A 356 -2.08 30.14 31.91
C ARG A 356 -3.41 30.43 31.20
N ASP A 357 -3.71 29.64 30.17
CA ASP A 357 -4.91 29.81 29.36
C ASP A 357 -6.17 29.31 30.07
N ASP A 358 -6.00 28.57 31.17
CA ASP A 358 -7.08 28.02 31.99
C ASP A 358 -7.39 28.88 33.23
N PHE A 359 -6.72 30.04 33.41
CA PHE A 359 -7.04 30.98 34.49
C PHE A 359 -8.45 31.57 34.29
N GLY A 360 -9.31 31.40 35.29
CA GLY A 360 -10.59 32.10 35.36
C GLY A 360 -10.35 33.60 35.57
N LYS A 361 -11.31 34.44 35.16
CA LYS A 361 -11.23 35.91 35.31
C LYS A 361 -11.14 36.41 36.77
N ASP A 362 -11.25 35.52 37.75
CA ASP A 362 -11.35 35.83 39.18
C ASP A 362 -10.14 35.33 40.01
N ASP A 363 -9.11 34.77 39.39
CA ASP A 363 -7.93 34.25 40.11
C ASP A 363 -6.86 35.36 40.27
N ASP A 364 -6.97 36.12 41.36
CA ASP A 364 -5.98 37.11 41.79
C ASP A 364 -4.61 36.45 42.11
N GLN A 365 -3.52 37.14 41.75
CA GLN A 365 -2.11 36.69 41.77
C GLN A 365 -1.48 36.43 43.16
N GLN A 366 -2.20 35.86 44.14
CA GLN A 366 -1.59 35.48 45.42
C GLN A 366 -2.01 34.08 45.91
N ARG A 367 -1.00 33.21 45.98
CA ARG A 367 -0.98 31.78 46.39
C ARG A 367 -1.54 30.79 45.36
N GLU A 368 -0.92 29.61 45.38
CA GLU A 368 -1.17 28.41 44.55
C GLU A 368 -2.64 28.26 44.18
N SER A 369 -2.93 28.12 42.88
CA SER A 369 -4.31 28.05 42.41
C SER A 369 -5.10 26.91 43.05
N ASN A 370 -6.37 27.14 43.37
CA ASN A 370 -7.27 26.11 43.94
C ASN A 370 -7.28 24.82 43.09
N SER A 371 -7.10 24.94 41.79
CA SER A 371 -7.00 23.82 40.86
C SER A 371 -5.75 22.96 41.09
N ILE A 372 -4.58 23.56 41.32
CA ILE A 372 -3.34 22.85 41.66
C ILE A 372 -3.48 22.15 43.02
N SER A 373 -4.04 22.85 44.01
CA SER A 373 -4.29 22.27 45.35
C SER A 373 -5.16 21.01 45.26
N ASN A 374 -6.19 21.03 44.40
CA ASN A 374 -7.05 19.86 44.16
C ASN A 374 -6.30 18.73 43.43
N GLN A 375 -5.45 19.06 42.44
CA GLN A 375 -4.63 18.06 41.74
C GLN A 375 -3.67 17.36 42.70
N LYS A 376 -2.99 18.11 43.58
CA LYS A 376 -2.14 17.55 44.63
C LYS A 376 -2.89 16.56 45.51
N ALA A 377 -4.07 16.96 46.01
CA ALA A 377 -4.89 16.08 46.84
C ALA A 377 -5.30 14.77 46.13
N MET A 378 -5.66 14.84 44.84
CA MET A 378 -6.01 13.64 44.06
C MET A 378 -4.80 12.72 43.86
N LEU A 379 -3.63 13.28 43.56
CA LEU A 379 -2.41 12.50 43.33
C LEU A 379 -1.88 11.89 44.64
N GLU A 380 -1.95 12.62 45.75
CA GLU A 380 -1.63 12.11 47.08
C GLU A 380 -2.59 10.99 47.50
N GLU A 381 -3.90 11.16 47.28
CA GLU A 381 -4.88 10.11 47.58
C GLU A 381 -4.63 8.85 46.75
N PHE A 382 -4.30 9.02 45.46
CA PHE A 382 -3.93 7.91 44.59
C PHE A 382 -2.66 7.21 45.08
N ALA A 383 -1.61 7.97 45.38
CA ALA A 383 -0.35 7.44 45.91
C ALA A 383 -0.58 6.68 47.22
N ALA A 384 -1.38 7.21 48.14
CA ALA A 384 -1.74 6.57 49.39
C ALA A 384 -2.51 5.26 49.18
N ARG A 385 -3.48 5.22 48.25
CA ARG A 385 -4.24 4.00 47.90
C ARG A 385 -3.35 2.91 47.31
N GLN A 386 -2.31 3.28 46.58
CA GLN A 386 -1.33 2.33 46.01
C GLN A 386 -0.19 1.97 46.97
N GLY A 387 -0.13 2.60 48.15
CA GLY A 387 0.95 2.40 49.11
C GLY A 387 2.29 3.00 48.68
N PHE A 388 2.28 3.99 47.79
CA PHE A 388 3.47 4.73 47.38
C PHE A 388 3.93 5.66 48.52
N THR A 389 5.23 5.67 48.78
CA THR A 389 5.86 6.44 49.86
C THR A 389 6.96 7.34 49.30
N ASN A 390 7.45 8.31 50.09
CA ASN A 390 8.49 9.26 49.66
C ASN A 390 8.04 10.15 48.49
N ILE A 391 6.93 10.85 48.70
CA ILE A 391 6.26 11.68 47.72
C ILE A 391 7.00 13.02 47.53
N VAL A 392 7.24 13.40 46.27
CA VAL A 392 7.78 14.70 45.88
C VAL A 392 6.90 15.29 44.78
N HIS A 393 6.43 16.52 45.00
CA HIS A 393 5.59 17.25 44.06
C HIS A 393 6.42 18.08 43.09
N PHE A 394 6.02 18.05 41.83
CA PHE A 394 6.55 18.87 40.74
C PHE A 394 5.40 19.65 40.12
N THR A 395 5.38 20.96 40.34
CA THR A 395 4.22 21.79 40.02
C THR A 395 4.56 22.85 38.98
N ASP A 396 3.76 22.93 37.91
CA ASP A 396 3.79 24.01 36.92
C ASP A 396 2.47 24.80 36.95
N ASP A 397 2.41 25.84 37.78
CA ASP A 397 1.23 26.72 37.92
C ASP A 397 1.33 27.95 37.00
N GLY A 398 0.34 28.13 36.13
CA GLY A 398 0.22 29.30 35.27
C GLY A 398 1.19 29.38 34.09
N ILE A 399 1.75 28.25 33.65
CA ILE A 399 2.67 28.18 32.50
C ILE A 399 1.88 27.84 31.23
N SER A 400 2.08 28.62 30.16
CA SER A 400 1.34 28.48 28.90
C SER A 400 1.34 27.03 28.36
N GLY A 401 0.22 26.65 27.75
CA GLY A 401 -0.01 25.40 27.04
C GLY A 401 1.06 25.04 26.01
N THR A 402 1.68 26.06 25.43
CA THR A 402 2.59 25.98 24.28
C THR A 402 4.07 25.95 24.66
N CYS A 403 4.42 26.18 25.93
CA CYS A 403 5.79 26.08 26.43
C CYS A 403 6.05 24.65 26.93
N PHE A 404 6.98 23.95 26.27
CA PHE A 404 7.40 22.59 26.66
C PHE A 404 8.56 22.59 27.67
N ASP A 405 9.30 23.69 27.79
CA ASP A 405 10.41 23.87 28.74
C ASP A 405 9.90 24.36 30.10
N ARG A 406 9.11 23.52 30.77
CA ARG A 406 8.43 23.88 32.01
C ARG A 406 9.30 23.54 33.22
N PRO A 407 9.57 24.46 34.17
CA PRO A 407 10.50 24.22 35.26
C PRO A 407 10.19 22.99 36.12
N GLY A 408 8.91 22.77 36.48
CA GLY A 408 8.48 21.61 37.27
C GLY A 408 8.65 20.30 36.49
N PHE A 409 8.23 20.28 35.23
CA PHE A 409 8.41 19.13 34.34
C PHE A 409 9.90 18.79 34.10
N LEU A 410 10.74 19.80 33.85
CA LEU A 410 12.17 19.60 33.61
C LEU A 410 12.90 19.11 34.86
N ALA A 411 12.56 19.65 36.03
CA ALA A 411 13.11 19.19 37.31
C ALA A 411 12.73 17.72 37.58
N MET A 412 11.49 17.34 37.30
CA MET A 412 11.02 15.96 37.42
C MET A 412 11.77 15.02 36.46
N MET A 413 11.89 15.41 35.19
CA MET A 413 12.57 14.60 34.18
C MET A 413 14.05 14.41 34.52
N LYS A 414 14.70 15.42 35.10
CA LYS A 414 16.09 15.29 35.60
C LYS A 414 16.23 14.20 36.67
N GLU A 415 15.27 14.08 37.59
CA GLU A 415 15.27 13.02 38.62
C GLU A 415 14.96 11.63 38.02
N VAL A 416 14.11 11.57 37.00
CA VAL A 416 13.83 10.33 36.25
C VAL A 416 15.08 9.86 35.51
N GLU A 417 15.79 10.77 34.83
CA GLU A 417 17.02 10.48 34.09
C GLU A 417 18.18 10.09 35.02
N ALA A 418 18.26 10.69 36.20
CA ALA A 418 19.20 10.30 37.25
C ALA A 418 18.88 8.94 37.90
N GLY A 419 17.73 8.34 37.59
CA GLY A 419 17.30 7.04 38.12
C GLY A 419 16.78 7.09 39.56
N ASN A 420 16.47 8.29 40.07
CA ASN A 420 16.05 8.55 41.44
C ASN A 420 14.54 8.36 41.67
N VAL A 421 13.74 8.27 40.61
CA VAL A 421 12.28 8.08 40.69
C VAL A 421 11.92 6.58 40.64
N GLU A 422 11.05 6.14 41.55
CA GLU A 422 10.48 4.78 41.55
C GLU A 422 9.12 4.74 40.85
N TYR A 423 8.26 5.71 41.17
CA TYR A 423 6.90 5.81 40.65
C TYR A 423 6.63 7.25 40.19
N LEU A 424 5.94 7.38 39.07
CA LEU A 424 5.55 8.67 38.49
C LEU A 424 4.02 8.70 38.34
N CYS A 425 3.38 9.70 38.95
CA CYS A 425 1.95 9.96 38.81
C CYS A 425 1.75 11.36 38.19
N ILE A 426 0.93 11.44 37.15
CA ILE A 426 0.64 12.66 36.38
C ILE A 426 -0.88 12.80 36.26
#